data_AF-A0A941QL89-F1
#
_entry.id   AF-A0A941QL89-F1
#
_cell.length_a   1.000
_cell.length_b   1.000
_cell.length_c   1.000
_cell.angle_alpha   90.00
_cell.angle_beta   90.00
_cell.angle_gamma   90.00
#
_symmetry.space_group_name_H-M   'P 1'
#
loop_
_entity.id
_entity.type
_entity.pdbx_description
1 polymer ?
#
loop_
_entity_poly.entity_id
_entity_poly.type
_entity_poly.pdbx_seq_one_letter_code
_entity_poly.pdbx_strand_id
1 'polypeptide(L)'
;MPRIGYARVSTASQDLEIQKAKLNEAGCEIIRAETASGASMAGRTELETILEFLRTGDELVVHRLDRLGRSTRDVLNLVHELESRGASLRILDPEVTTAGPAGRMVVTVLGMVADMELQFIRERQRAGVEAAKGRGVYKGRRKQVDDTEIQKMAEAGAAKSQIARELGVSRMTVYRALEKGKSVI
;
A
#
# COMPACT_ATOMS: atom_id res chain seq x y z
N MET A 1 11.56 -4.29 -32.20
CA MET A 1 10.45 -3.60 -31.53
C MET A 1 11.04 -2.65 -30.51
N PRO A 2 10.44 -1.47 -30.29
CA PRO A 2 11.04 -0.44 -29.47
C PRO A 2 11.20 -0.91 -28.01
N ARG A 3 12.33 -0.53 -27.43
CA ARG A 3 12.63 -0.70 -26.01
C ARG A 3 12.52 0.65 -25.33
N ILE A 4 11.69 0.73 -24.31
CA ILE A 4 11.45 1.96 -23.56
C ILE A 4 12.01 1.77 -22.16
N GLY A 5 13.02 2.56 -21.83
CA GLY A 5 13.70 2.52 -20.55
C GLY A 5 12.96 3.33 -19.49
N TYR A 6 12.90 2.81 -18.28
CA TYR A 6 12.39 3.51 -17.12
C TYR A 6 13.37 3.47 -15.95
N ALA A 7 13.67 4.65 -15.40
CA ALA A 7 14.59 4.82 -14.28
C ALA A 7 13.93 5.59 -13.13
N ARG A 8 14.27 5.21 -11.89
CA ARG A 8 13.70 5.84 -10.69
C ARG A 8 14.72 5.99 -9.58
N VAL A 9 14.74 7.16 -8.93
CA VAL A 9 15.55 7.42 -7.74
C VAL A 9 14.76 8.14 -6.65
N SER A 10 15.13 7.92 -5.39
CA SER A 10 14.50 8.58 -4.25
C SER A 10 15.07 9.97 -3.94
N THR A 11 16.37 10.19 -4.20
CA THR A 11 17.08 11.42 -3.82
C THR A 11 18.43 11.65 -4.52
N ALA A 12 19.10 10.60 -5.05
CA ALA A 12 20.46 10.71 -5.58
C ALA A 12 20.51 10.83 -7.12
N SER A 13 21.19 11.86 -7.63
CA SER A 13 21.39 12.07 -9.08
C SER A 13 22.40 11.10 -9.71
N GLN A 14 23.43 10.67 -8.97
CA GLN A 14 24.46 9.76 -9.49
C GLN A 14 23.90 8.37 -9.81
N ASP A 15 22.98 7.85 -8.99
CA ASP A 15 22.30 6.57 -9.24
C ASP A 15 21.40 6.62 -10.48
N LEU A 16 20.90 7.80 -10.84
CA LEU A 16 20.02 7.97 -11.99
C LEU A 16 20.82 7.86 -13.30
N GLU A 17 22.00 8.46 -13.33
CA GLU A 17 22.88 8.40 -14.51
C GLU A 17 23.41 6.98 -14.75
N ILE A 18 23.72 6.23 -13.69
CA ILE A 18 24.08 4.80 -13.81
C ILE A 18 22.92 4.00 -14.42
N GLN A 19 21.68 4.23 -13.97
CA GLN A 19 20.50 3.57 -14.53
C GLN A 19 20.31 3.93 -16.01
N LYS A 20 20.39 5.22 -16.37
CA LYS A 20 20.27 5.66 -17.76
C LYS A 20 21.36 5.05 -18.65
N ALA A 21 22.61 4.99 -18.18
CA ALA A 21 23.70 4.37 -18.91
C ALA A 21 23.39 2.88 -19.20
N LYS A 22 22.91 2.14 -18.19
CA LYS A 22 22.51 0.72 -18.37
C LYS A 22 21.33 0.54 -19.32
N LEU A 23 20.35 1.43 -19.28
CA LEU A 23 19.20 1.41 -20.19
C LEU A 23 19.63 1.73 -21.64
N ASN A 24 20.54 2.69 -21.82
CA ASN A 24 21.13 2.98 -23.13
C ASN A 24 21.93 1.79 -23.66
N GLU A 25 22.76 1.15 -22.83
CA GLU A 25 23.50 -0.08 -23.18
C GLU A 25 22.54 -1.23 -23.60
N ALA A 26 21.36 -1.28 -22.99
CA ALA A 26 20.31 -2.26 -23.36
C ALA A 26 19.56 -1.91 -24.66
N GLY A 27 19.87 -0.79 -25.30
CA GLY A 27 19.25 -0.34 -26.55
C GLY A 27 17.89 0.31 -26.37
N CYS A 28 17.64 0.96 -25.23
CA CYS A 28 16.42 1.74 -25.04
C CYS A 28 16.50 3.06 -25.82
N GLU A 29 15.59 3.28 -26.76
CA GLU A 29 15.56 4.51 -27.59
C GLU A 29 14.94 5.69 -26.83
N ILE A 30 13.94 5.38 -25.99
CA ILE A 30 13.25 6.36 -25.16
C ILE A 30 13.51 5.97 -23.71
N ILE A 31 14.09 6.86 -22.91
CA ILE A 31 14.30 6.65 -21.48
C ILE A 31 13.56 7.74 -20.72
N ARG A 32 12.62 7.33 -19.85
CA ARG A 32 11.97 8.23 -18.89
C ARG A 32 12.49 7.99 -17.49
N ALA A 33 12.58 9.07 -16.73
CA ALA A 33 13.22 9.08 -15.43
C ALA A 33 12.41 9.91 -14.44
N GLU A 34 12.13 9.35 -13.27
CA GLU A 34 11.44 10.06 -12.20
C GLU A 34 12.25 10.12 -10.90
N THR A 35 12.13 11.25 -10.21
CA THR A 35 12.67 11.44 -8.87
C THR A 35 11.51 11.53 -7.90
N ALA A 36 11.26 10.43 -7.18
CA ALA A 36 10.13 10.32 -6.24
C ALA A 36 10.56 9.54 -4.99
N SER A 37 10.19 10.04 -3.81
CA SER A 37 10.48 9.34 -2.55
C SER A 37 9.80 7.97 -2.54
N GLY A 38 10.52 6.93 -2.09
CA GLY A 38 10.01 5.56 -2.09
C GLY A 38 8.77 5.31 -1.20
N ALA A 39 8.30 6.34 -0.50
CA ALA A 39 7.16 6.27 0.41
C ALA A 39 5.79 6.35 -0.29
N SER A 40 5.72 6.85 -1.53
CA SER A 40 4.44 7.04 -2.24
C SER A 40 4.48 6.51 -3.68
N MET A 41 3.34 5.98 -4.14
CA MET A 41 3.08 5.70 -5.56
C MET A 41 2.55 6.95 -6.30
N ALA A 42 2.12 7.97 -5.57
CA ALA A 42 1.67 9.23 -6.16
C ALA A 42 2.88 9.99 -6.73
N GLY A 43 2.74 10.51 -7.96
CA GLY A 43 3.79 11.24 -8.67
C GLY A 43 4.49 10.46 -9.78
N ARG A 44 4.00 9.26 -10.14
CA ARG A 44 4.55 8.38 -11.19
C ARG A 44 4.24 8.81 -12.63
N THR A 45 4.26 10.11 -12.87
CA THR A 45 3.83 10.71 -14.14
C THR A 45 4.61 10.17 -15.34
N GLU A 46 5.89 9.87 -15.19
CA GLU A 46 6.72 9.33 -16.27
C GLU A 46 6.40 7.86 -16.58
N LEU A 47 6.16 7.02 -15.56
CA LEU A 47 5.73 5.63 -15.78
C LEU A 47 4.34 5.57 -16.40
N GLU A 48 3.41 6.39 -15.91
CA GLU A 48 2.06 6.53 -16.47
C GLU A 48 2.12 6.96 -17.94
N THR A 49 2.96 7.96 -18.26
CA THR A 49 3.18 8.40 -19.64
C THR A 49 3.68 7.25 -20.51
N ILE A 50 4.65 6.45 -20.03
CA ILE A 50 5.11 5.26 -20.77
C ILE A 50 3.95 4.30 -21.04
N LEU A 51 3.14 4.00 -20.03
CA LEU A 51 2.00 3.11 -20.16
C LEU A 51 0.98 3.60 -21.19
N GLU A 52 0.77 4.92 -21.29
CA GLU A 52 -0.15 5.52 -22.26
C GLU A 52 0.28 5.35 -23.72
N PHE A 53 1.58 5.43 -24.02
CA PHE A 53 2.07 5.36 -25.40
C PHE A 53 2.60 3.99 -25.82
N LEU A 54 2.73 3.03 -24.90
CA LEU A 54 3.14 1.66 -25.18
C LEU A 54 2.25 0.99 -26.23
N ARG A 55 2.87 0.28 -27.17
CA ARG A 55 2.20 -0.46 -28.25
C ARG A 55 2.46 -1.96 -28.11
N THR A 56 1.66 -2.73 -28.84
CA THR A 56 1.81 -4.19 -28.89
C THR A 56 3.21 -4.58 -29.38
N GLY A 57 3.88 -5.40 -28.56
CA GLY A 57 5.22 -5.93 -28.73
C GLY A 57 6.36 -5.00 -28.31
N ASP A 58 6.05 -3.83 -27.75
CA ASP A 58 7.05 -3.01 -27.08
C ASP A 58 7.53 -3.68 -25.78
N GLU A 59 8.75 -3.35 -25.35
CA GLU A 59 9.29 -3.77 -24.06
C GLU A 59 9.54 -2.58 -23.14
N LEU A 60 8.96 -2.61 -21.94
CA LEU A 60 9.37 -1.76 -20.84
C LEU A 60 10.62 -2.35 -20.20
N VAL A 61 11.71 -1.58 -20.17
CA VAL A 61 13.01 -2.01 -19.65
C VAL A 61 13.35 -1.25 -18.39
N VAL A 62 13.73 -1.96 -17.33
CA VAL A 62 14.22 -1.38 -16.08
C VAL A 62 15.55 -1.98 -15.67
N HIS A 63 16.39 -1.20 -14.99
CA HIS A 63 17.66 -1.73 -14.51
C HIS A 63 17.46 -2.84 -13.47
N ARG A 64 16.59 -2.61 -12.47
CA ARG A 64 16.29 -3.56 -11.39
C ARG A 64 14.84 -3.47 -10.95
N LEU A 65 14.35 -4.53 -10.31
CA LEU A 65 12.95 -4.64 -9.88
C LEU A 65 12.53 -3.59 -8.84
N ASP A 66 13.42 -3.23 -7.92
CA ASP A 66 13.17 -2.20 -6.90
C ASP A 66 12.94 -0.80 -7.51
N ARG A 67 13.31 -0.60 -8.77
CA ARG A 67 13.07 0.65 -9.51
C ARG A 67 11.64 0.75 -10.04
N LEU A 68 10.95 -0.37 -10.16
CA LEU A 68 9.62 -0.47 -10.80
C LEU A 68 8.45 -0.37 -9.81
N GLY A 69 8.53 -1.05 -8.66
CA GLY A 69 7.45 -1.09 -7.66
C GLY A 69 7.98 -1.05 -6.23
N ARG A 70 7.12 -0.74 -5.26
CA ARG A 70 7.48 -0.80 -3.82
C ARG A 70 7.20 -2.19 -3.21
N SER A 71 6.43 -3.02 -3.90
CA SER A 71 6.04 -4.36 -3.46
C SER A 71 5.96 -5.31 -4.66
N THR A 72 6.09 -6.60 -4.42
CA THR A 72 5.93 -7.65 -5.43
C THR A 72 4.55 -7.58 -6.10
N ARG A 73 3.51 -7.23 -5.32
CA ARG A 73 2.15 -7.00 -5.84
C ARG A 73 2.09 -5.85 -6.84
N ASP A 74 2.76 -4.73 -6.55
CA ASP A 74 2.73 -3.58 -7.45
C ASP A 74 3.45 -3.88 -8.77
N VAL A 75 4.54 -4.64 -8.71
CA VAL A 75 5.22 -5.16 -9.91
C VAL A 75 4.29 -6.08 -10.70
N LEU A 76 3.61 -7.03 -10.04
CA LEU A 76 2.72 -7.97 -10.70
C LEU A 76 1.54 -7.27 -11.40
N ASN A 77 0.95 -6.26 -10.75
CA ASN A 77 -0.10 -5.44 -11.36
C ASN A 77 0.39 -4.75 -12.63
N LEU A 78 1.60 -4.20 -12.59
CA LEU A 78 2.19 -3.55 -13.76
C LEU A 78 2.47 -4.55 -14.89
N VAL A 79 2.95 -5.75 -14.56
CA VAL A 79 3.15 -6.83 -15.53
C VAL A 79 1.83 -7.20 -16.21
N HIS A 80 0.73 -7.31 -15.47
CA HIS A 80 -0.59 -7.55 -16.04
C HIS A 80 -1.08 -6.39 -16.91
N GLU A 81 -0.80 -5.14 -16.51
CA GLU A 81 -1.13 -3.99 -17.35
C GLU A 81 -0.36 -4.00 -18.68
N LEU A 82 0.94 -4.29 -18.65
CA LEU A 82 1.77 -4.45 -19.86
C LEU A 82 1.22 -5.56 -20.75
N GLU A 83 0.91 -6.73 -20.18
CA GLU A 83 0.35 -7.87 -20.91
C GLU A 83 -1.00 -7.51 -21.57
N SER A 84 -1.86 -6.76 -20.88
CA SER A 84 -3.15 -6.30 -21.43
C SER A 84 -2.99 -5.37 -22.64
N ARG A 85 -1.86 -4.67 -22.76
CA ARG A 85 -1.48 -3.81 -23.89
C ARG A 85 -0.67 -4.58 -24.96
N GLY A 86 -0.38 -5.86 -24.73
CA GLY A 86 0.47 -6.69 -25.57
C GLY A 86 1.95 -6.33 -25.50
N ALA A 87 2.38 -5.62 -24.45
CA ALA A 87 3.76 -5.28 -24.17
C ALA A 87 4.37 -6.23 -23.13
N SER A 88 5.68 -6.18 -22.93
CA SER A 88 6.38 -6.99 -21.93
C SER A 88 7.27 -6.14 -21.02
N LEU A 89 7.64 -6.70 -19.88
CA LEU A 89 8.66 -6.19 -18.96
C LEU A 89 9.97 -6.96 -19.14
N ARG A 90 11.09 -6.21 -19.20
CA ARG A 90 12.46 -6.72 -19.09
C ARG A 90 13.20 -6.02 -17.94
N ILE A 91 13.85 -6.81 -17.10
CA ILE A 91 14.71 -6.37 -16.01
C ILE A 91 16.15 -6.74 -16.40
N LEU A 92 17.09 -5.82 -16.22
CA LEU A 92 18.49 -6.05 -16.62
C LEU A 92 19.31 -6.76 -15.56
N ASP A 93 19.03 -6.51 -14.27
CA ASP A 93 19.81 -7.05 -13.16
C ASP A 93 18.93 -7.45 -11.95
N PRO A 94 18.82 -8.75 -11.64
CA PRO A 94 19.19 -9.88 -12.51
C PRO A 94 18.35 -9.88 -13.80
N GLU A 95 18.89 -10.43 -14.89
CA GLU A 95 18.18 -10.46 -16.17
C GLU A 95 16.93 -11.34 -16.10
N VAL A 96 15.77 -10.72 -16.32
CA VAL A 96 14.46 -11.38 -16.29
C VAL A 96 13.57 -10.75 -17.35
N THR A 97 12.83 -11.57 -18.10
CA THR A 97 11.84 -11.09 -19.06
C THR A 97 10.49 -11.76 -18.85
N THR A 98 9.43 -11.01 -19.09
CA THR A 98 8.04 -11.51 -19.12
C THR A 98 7.56 -11.79 -20.55
N ALA A 99 8.42 -11.61 -21.55
CA ALA A 99 8.10 -11.94 -22.94
C ALA A 99 8.04 -13.46 -23.17
N GLY A 100 7.09 -13.88 -24.01
CA GLY A 100 6.98 -15.25 -24.49
C GLY A 100 6.60 -16.29 -23.42
N PRO A 101 6.67 -17.60 -23.75
CA PRO A 101 6.23 -18.68 -22.87
C PRO A 101 7.01 -18.75 -21.55
N ALA A 102 8.32 -18.48 -21.58
CA ALA A 102 9.14 -18.44 -20.37
C ALA A 102 8.74 -17.28 -19.45
N GLY A 103 8.33 -16.15 -20.02
CA GLY A 103 7.82 -15.01 -19.28
C GLY A 103 6.59 -15.33 -18.44
N ARG A 104 5.66 -16.16 -18.94
CA ARG A 104 4.50 -16.59 -18.16
C ARG A 104 4.88 -17.33 -16.88
N MET A 105 5.95 -18.12 -16.90
CA MET A 105 6.47 -18.77 -15.70
C MET A 105 6.98 -17.74 -14.69
N VAL A 106 7.72 -16.72 -15.16
CA VAL A 106 8.18 -15.60 -14.31
C VAL A 106 6.99 -14.90 -13.65
N VAL A 107 5.95 -14.55 -14.41
CA VAL A 107 4.74 -13.91 -13.87
C VAL A 107 4.09 -14.79 -12.80
N THR A 108 4.02 -16.10 -13.04
CA THR A 108 3.42 -17.07 -12.10
C THR A 108 4.20 -17.13 -10.79
N VAL A 109 5.53 -17.23 -10.87
CA VAL A 109 6.42 -17.26 -9.70
C VAL A 109 6.34 -15.95 -8.92
N LEU A 110 6.33 -14.80 -9.61
CA LEU A 110 6.14 -13.49 -8.97
C LEU A 110 4.79 -13.41 -8.24
N GLY A 111 3.73 -13.96 -8.84
CA GLY A 111 2.41 -14.08 -8.20
C GLY A 111 2.45 -14.90 -6.91
N MET A 112 3.09 -16.07 -6.95
CA MET A 112 3.26 -16.93 -5.76
C MET A 112 4.03 -16.22 -4.64
N VAL A 113 5.11 -15.50 -4.99
CA VAL A 113 5.90 -14.73 -4.01
C VAL A 113 5.07 -13.60 -3.41
N ALA A 114 4.31 -12.86 -4.22
CA ALA A 114 3.45 -11.78 -3.75
C ALA A 114 2.39 -12.27 -2.74
N ASP A 115 1.77 -13.41 -3.01
CA ASP A 115 0.77 -14.02 -2.12
C ASP A 115 1.41 -14.51 -0.81
N MET A 116 2.58 -15.15 -0.88
CA MET A 116 3.32 -15.62 0.29
C MET A 116 3.75 -14.47 1.20
N GLU A 117 4.28 -13.39 0.63
CA GLU A 117 4.65 -12.19 1.40
C GLU A 117 3.45 -11.60 2.15
N LEU A 118 2.29 -11.53 1.50
CA LEU A 118 1.06 -11.02 2.11
C LEU A 118 0.59 -11.91 3.27
N GLN A 119 0.70 -13.23 3.12
CA GLN A 119 0.37 -14.17 4.20
C GLN A 119 1.30 -13.96 5.41
N PHE A 120 2.61 -13.87 5.19
CA PHE A 120 3.58 -13.65 6.28
C PHE A 120 3.38 -12.32 7.01
N ILE A 121 3.03 -11.24 6.29
CA ILE A 121 2.70 -9.96 6.92
C ILE A 121 1.49 -10.11 7.86
N ARG A 122 0.42 -10.78 7.40
CA ARG A 122 -0.79 -11.01 8.18
C ARG A 122 -0.54 -11.88 9.41
N GLU A 123 0.27 -12.93 9.28
CA GLU A 123 0.66 -13.80 10.38
C GLU A 123 1.44 -13.04 11.46
N ARG A 124 2.45 -12.25 11.07
CA ARG A 124 3.21 -11.41 12.00
C ARG A 124 2.32 -10.38 12.70
N GLN A 125 1.42 -9.74 11.96
CA GLN A 125 0.46 -8.80 12.53
C GLN A 125 -0.42 -9.48 13.58
N ARG A 126 -0.96 -10.67 13.26
CA ARG A 126 -1.79 -11.45 14.18
C ARG A 126 -1.01 -11.84 15.44
N ALA A 127 0.21 -12.34 15.30
CA ALA A 127 1.08 -12.68 16.43
C ALA A 127 1.36 -11.45 17.32
N GLY A 128 1.64 -10.29 16.72
CA GLY A 128 1.84 -9.04 17.45
C GLY A 128 0.59 -8.56 18.20
N VAL A 129 -0.59 -8.69 17.57
CA VAL A 129 -1.88 -8.37 18.20
C VAL A 129 -2.14 -9.28 19.40
N GLU A 130 -1.96 -10.60 19.25
CA GLU A 130 -2.17 -11.55 20.34
C GLU A 130 -1.19 -11.32 21.49
N ALA A 131 0.09 -11.06 21.20
CA ALA A 131 1.07 -10.70 22.22
C ALA A 131 0.71 -9.40 22.96
N ALA A 132 0.19 -8.39 22.25
CA ALA A 132 -0.26 -7.14 22.85
C ALA A 132 -1.56 -7.30 23.66
N LYS A 133 -2.48 -8.17 23.25
CA LYS A 133 -3.66 -8.55 24.04
C LYS A 133 -3.25 -9.27 25.32
N GLY A 134 -2.34 -10.24 25.25
CA GLY A 134 -1.79 -10.95 26.41
C GLY A 134 -1.10 -10.03 27.41
N ARG A 135 -0.45 -8.96 26.92
CA ARG A 135 0.14 -7.89 27.76
C ARG A 135 -0.88 -6.84 28.24
N GLY A 136 -2.16 -6.96 27.90
CA GLY A 136 -3.20 -6.01 28.33
C GLY A 136 -3.08 -4.60 27.71
N VAL A 137 -2.35 -4.44 26.60
CA VAL A 137 -2.12 -3.13 25.95
C VAL A 137 -3.42 -2.58 25.36
N TYR A 138 -4.29 -3.46 24.84
CA TYR A 138 -5.58 -3.07 24.27
C TYR A 138 -6.61 -2.79 25.37
N LYS A 139 -6.72 -1.52 25.77
CA LYS A 139 -7.75 -1.04 26.72
C LYS A 139 -9.08 -0.63 26.05
N GLY A 140 -9.27 -1.02 24.79
CA GLY A 140 -10.40 -0.58 23.97
C GLY A 140 -10.33 0.91 23.61
N ARG A 141 -11.40 1.42 22.97
CA ARG A 141 -11.53 2.85 22.67
C ARG A 141 -11.64 3.61 23.99
N ARG A 142 -10.73 4.57 24.21
CA ARG A 142 -10.81 5.49 25.36
C ARG A 142 -12.16 6.21 25.31
N LYS A 143 -12.91 6.15 26.40
CA LYS A 143 -14.17 6.89 26.52
C LYS A 143 -13.89 8.39 26.47
N GLN A 144 -14.76 9.13 25.78
CA GLN A 144 -14.67 10.59 25.69
C GLN A 144 -15.18 11.27 26.96
N VAL A 145 -16.12 10.63 27.67
CA VAL A 145 -16.75 11.15 28.88
C VAL A 145 -16.88 10.03 29.89
N ASP A 146 -16.74 10.35 31.18
CA ASP A 146 -16.93 9.40 32.27
C ASP A 146 -18.42 9.10 32.48
N ASP A 147 -18.75 7.83 32.73
CA ASP A 147 -20.14 7.40 32.96
C ASP A 147 -20.68 8.02 34.27
N THR A 148 -19.81 8.35 35.22
CA THR A 148 -20.19 8.97 36.51
C THR A 148 -20.75 10.37 36.34
N GLU A 149 -20.20 11.17 35.42
CA GLU A 149 -20.68 12.52 35.09
C GLU A 149 -22.09 12.44 34.48
N ILE A 150 -22.30 11.47 33.58
CA ILE A 150 -23.59 11.18 32.95
C ILE A 150 -24.64 10.77 34.00
N GLN A 151 -24.25 9.93 34.97
CA GLN A 151 -25.12 9.47 36.06
C GLN A 151 -25.53 10.62 36.98
N LYS A 152 -24.58 11.46 37.42
CA LYS A 152 -24.87 12.63 38.26
C LYS A 152 -25.86 13.59 37.61
N MET A 153 -25.68 13.90 36.33
CA MET A 153 -26.61 14.79 35.62
C MET A 153 -28.00 14.16 35.46
N ALA A 154 -28.08 12.85 35.26
CA ALA A 154 -29.36 12.14 35.19
C ALA A 154 -30.08 12.10 36.55
N GLU A 155 -29.34 11.89 37.65
CA GLU A 155 -29.86 11.94 39.03
C GLU A 155 -30.33 13.34 39.42
N ALA A 156 -29.66 14.38 38.92
CA ALA A 156 -30.09 15.78 39.04
C ALA A 156 -31.33 16.13 38.19
N GLY A 157 -31.90 15.16 37.45
CA GLY A 157 -33.13 15.32 36.68
C GLY A 157 -32.94 15.85 35.25
N ALA A 158 -31.71 15.97 34.76
CA ALA A 158 -31.47 16.44 33.40
C ALA A 158 -31.99 15.44 32.34
N ALA A 159 -32.60 15.95 31.27
CA ALA A 159 -33.09 15.11 30.19
C ALA A 159 -31.90 14.47 29.42
N LYS A 160 -32.03 13.20 29.02
CA LYS A 160 -30.96 12.45 28.31
C LYS A 160 -30.44 13.15 27.05
N SER A 161 -31.29 13.90 26.35
CA SER A 161 -30.91 14.72 25.19
C SER A 161 -30.08 15.96 25.55
N GLN A 162 -30.32 16.54 26.73
CA GLN A 162 -29.55 17.66 27.27
C GLN A 162 -28.16 17.18 27.68
N ILE A 163 -28.08 16.09 28.44
CA ILE A 163 -26.80 15.46 28.87
C ILE A 163 -25.92 15.14 27.65
N ALA A 164 -26.51 14.56 26.60
CA ALA A 164 -25.80 14.24 25.37
C ALA A 164 -25.19 15.49 24.69
N ARG A 165 -25.96 16.59 24.63
CA ARG A 165 -25.51 17.85 24.01
C ARG A 165 -24.42 18.52 24.83
N GLU A 166 -24.59 18.55 26.14
CA GLU A 166 -23.71 19.25 27.08
C GLU A 166 -22.36 18.56 27.23
N LEU A 167 -22.36 17.23 27.21
CA LEU A 167 -21.14 16.41 27.28
C LEU A 167 -20.56 16.08 25.89
N GLY A 168 -21.16 16.58 24.81
CA GLY A 168 -20.68 16.36 23.44
C GLY A 168 -20.68 14.90 22.98
N VAL A 169 -21.59 14.07 23.51
CA VAL A 169 -21.68 12.63 23.21
C VAL A 169 -23.00 12.27 22.54
N SER A 170 -23.05 11.12 21.87
CA SER A 170 -24.31 10.62 21.31
C SER A 170 -25.33 10.30 22.41
N ARG A 171 -26.62 10.43 22.11
CA ARG A 171 -27.70 9.96 23.01
C ARG A 171 -27.50 8.48 23.38
N MET A 172 -27.03 7.65 22.45
CA MET A 172 -26.76 6.23 22.68
C MET A 172 -25.67 6.00 23.73
N THR A 173 -24.66 6.87 23.81
CA THR A 173 -23.62 6.84 24.86
C THR A 173 -24.24 7.07 26.23
N VAL A 174 -25.15 8.04 26.34
CA VAL A 174 -25.90 8.33 27.58
C VAL A 174 -26.76 7.15 27.99
N TYR A 175 -27.53 6.57 27.07
CA TYR A 175 -28.34 5.37 27.36
C TYR A 175 -27.50 4.19 27.86
N ARG A 176 -26.37 3.88 27.19
CA ARG A 176 -25.47 2.79 27.59
C ARG A 176 -24.82 3.01 28.95
N ALA A 177 -24.46 4.24 29.29
CA ALA A 177 -23.88 4.59 30.60
C ALA A 177 -24.91 4.41 31.73
N LEU A 178 -26.18 4.76 31.48
CA LEU A 178 -27.27 4.62 32.45
C LEU A 178 -27.78 3.16 32.59
N GLU A 179 -27.73 2.35 31.52
CA GLU A 179 -28.05 0.91 31.58
C GLU A 179 -27.01 0.13 32.41
N LYS A 180 -25.72 0.44 32.26
CA LYS A 180 -24.66 -0.23 33.04
C LYS A 180 -24.76 0.02 34.54
N GLY A 181 -25.25 1.19 34.96
CA GLY A 181 -25.46 1.51 36.38
C GLY A 181 -26.58 0.70 37.04
N LYS A 182 -27.50 0.10 36.26
CA LYS A 182 -28.61 -0.72 36.78
C LYS A 182 -28.26 -2.19 37.00
N SER A 183 -27.13 -2.66 36.50
CA SER A 183 -26.76 -4.09 36.51
C SER A 183 -25.94 -4.51 37.74
N VAL A 184 -25.83 -3.64 38.75
CA VAL A 184 -25.18 -3.93 40.04
C VAL A 184 -26.24 -3.89 41.14
N ILE A 185 -27.11 -4.91 41.17
CA ILE A 185 -27.89 -5.33 42.35
C ILE A 185 -27.97 -6.85 42.30
#